data_AF-A0A024VZP9-F1
#
_entry.id   AF-A0A024VZP9-F1
#
_cell.length_a   1.000
_cell.length_b   1.000
_cell.length_c   1.000
_cell.angle_alpha   90.00
_cell.angle_beta   90.00
_cell.angle_gamma   90.00
#
_symmetry.space_group_name_H-M   'P 1'
#
loop_
_entity.id
_entity.type
_entity.pdbx_description
1 polymer ?
#
loop_
_entity_poly.entity_id
_entity_poly.type
_entity_poly.pdbx_seq_one_letter_code
_entity_poly.pdbx_strand_id
1 'polypeptide(L)' 'MEEKKYYENLKNLTHATFCFENEDHTLGNCLRCILLQKEGVEFAGYTVPHPTQPEINVRIQTTGKK' A
#
# COMPACT_ATOMS: atom_id res chain seq x y z
N MET A 1 17.64 -5.99 22.65
CA MET A 1 16.94 -7.25 22.33
C MET A 1 15.56 -7.02 21.70
N GLU A 2 14.84 -5.95 22.05
CA GLU A 2 13.57 -5.56 21.39
C GLU A 2 13.73 -5.04 19.96
N GLU A 3 14.74 -4.21 19.71
CA GLU A 3 14.93 -3.56 18.40
C GLU A 3 15.17 -4.56 17.26
N LYS A 4 15.97 -5.59 17.48
CA LYS A 4 16.18 -6.68 16.50
C LYS A 4 14.88 -7.44 16.19
N LYS A 5 14.03 -7.64 17.20
CA LYS A 5 12.75 -8.35 17.04
C LYS A 5 11.74 -7.52 16.23
N TYR A 6 11.79 -6.19 16.37
CA TYR A 6 10.98 -5.26 15.58
C TYR A 6 11.33 -5.31 14.08
N TYR A 7 12.62 -5.22 13.73
CA TYR A 7 13.05 -5.31 12.33
C TYR A 7 12.79 -6.68 11.68
N GLU A 8 12.87 -7.77 12.45
CA GLU A 8 12.48 -9.09 11.96
C GLU A 8 10.96 -9.21 11.72
N ASN A 9 10.13 -8.58 12.55
CA ASN A 9 8.68 -8.52 12.30
C ASN A 9 8.34 -7.69 11.05
N LEU A 10 9.05 -6.57 10.82
CA LEU A 10 8.88 -5.76 9.60
C LEU A 10 9.14 -6.54 8.32
N LYS A 11 10.10 -7.47 8.32
CA LYS A 11 10.37 -8.33 7.15
C LYS A 11 9.23 -9.30 6.81
N ASN A 12 8.35 -9.57 7.77
CA ASN A 12 7.21 -10.48 7.61
C ASN A 12 5.88 -9.73 7.42
N LEU A 13 5.91 -8.40 7.26
CA LEU A 13 4.69 -7.64 6.96
C LEU A 13 4.18 -8.01 5.57
N THR A 14 2.94 -8.47 5.51
CA THR A 14 2.26 -8.82 4.25
C THR A 14 1.41 -7.67 3.69
N HIS A 15 1.28 -6.57 4.43
CA HIS A 15 0.47 -5.43 4.05
C HIS A 15 1.15 -4.11 4.45
N ALA A 16 0.89 -3.06 3.69
CA ALA A 16 1.38 -1.71 3.96
C ALA A 16 0.45 -0.66 3.35
N THR A 17 0.47 0.54 3.93
CA THR A 17 -0.18 1.73 3.37
C THR A 17 0.89 2.77 3.06
N PHE A 18 0.85 3.31 1.84
CA PHE A 18 1.77 4.34 1.36
C PHE A 18 0.99 5.62 1.13
N CYS A 19 1.51 6.74 1.61
CA CYS A 19 0.99 8.07 1.28
C CYS A 19 1.80 8.63 0.11
N PHE A 20 1.12 9.07 -0.94
CA PHE A 20 1.70 9.80 -2.05
C PHE A 20 1.20 11.25 -2.00
N GLU A 21 2.12 12.17 -1.79
CA GLU A 21 1.85 13.61 -1.82
C GLU A 21 1.81 14.13 -3.25
N ASN A 22 0.99 15.15 -3.49
CA ASN A 22 0.76 15.81 -4.78
C ASN A 22 0.23 14.88 -5.88
N GLU A 23 -0.45 13.81 -5.50
CA GLU A 23 -1.04 12.83 -6.40
C GLU A 23 -2.54 12.68 -6.14
N ASP A 24 -3.28 12.21 -7.14
CA ASP A 24 -4.74 12.15 -7.11
C ASP A 24 -5.31 10.82 -7.65
N HIS A 25 -6.60 10.83 -8.01
CA HIS A 25 -7.31 9.69 -8.58
C HIS A 25 -6.63 9.10 -9.82
N THR A 26 -5.87 9.87 -10.57
CA THR A 26 -5.15 9.43 -11.77
C THR A 26 -4.14 8.35 -11.39
N LEU A 27 -3.17 8.67 -10.54
CA LEU A 27 -2.16 7.70 -10.09
C LEU A 27 -2.80 6.61 -9.24
N GLY A 28 -3.68 6.97 -8.31
CA GLY A 28 -4.32 6.03 -7.39
C GLY A 28 -5.09 4.92 -8.11
N ASN A 29 -5.90 5.29 -9.11
CA ASN A 29 -6.66 4.33 -9.89
C ASN A 29 -5.76 3.48 -10.80
N CYS A 30 -4.74 4.08 -11.43
CA CYS A 30 -3.77 3.33 -12.23
C CYS A 30 -3.08 2.24 -11.38
N LEU A 31 -2.58 2.60 -10.20
CA LEU A 31 -1.94 1.65 -9.27
C LEU A 31 -2.90 0.55 -8.84
N ARG A 32 -4.12 0.92 -8.43
CA ARG A 32 -5.16 -0.05 -8.05
C ARG A 32 -5.42 -1.07 -9.16
N CYS A 33 -5.64 -0.60 -10.39
CA CYS A 33 -5.93 -1.48 -11.54
C CYS A 33 -4.78 -2.45 -11.84
N ILE A 34 -3.54 -1.96 -11.84
CA ILE A 34 -2.36 -2.80 -12.12
C ILE A 34 -2.11 -3.81 -10.99
N LEU A 35 -2.22 -3.36 -9.72
CA LEU A 35 -1.94 -4.20 -8.56
C LEU A 35 -2.97 -5.32 -8.37
N LEU A 36 -4.25 -5.06 -8.64
CA LEU A 36 -5.29 -6.10 -8.58
C LEU A 36 -5.11 -7.20 -9.62
N GLN A 37 -4.34 -6.97 -10.69
CA GLN A 37 -4.02 -7.98 -11.70
C GLN A 37 -2.78 -8.81 -11.37
N LYS A 38 -1.98 -8.40 -10.38
CA LYS A 38 -0.75 -9.10 -10.00
C LYS A 38 -1.05 -10.32 -9.16
N GLU A 39 -0.55 -11.48 -9.58
CA GLU A 39 -0.52 -12.67 -8.73
C GLU A 39 0.24 -12.38 -7.43
N GLY A 40 -0.30 -12.87 -6.32
CA GLY A 40 0.28 -12.65 -4.99
C GLY A 40 -0.24 -11.40 -4.26
N VAL A 41 -1.00 -10.52 -4.93
CA VAL A 41 -1.73 -9.41 -4.29
C VAL A 41 -3.15 -9.88 -3.95
N GLU A 42 -3.53 -9.78 -2.68
CA GLU A 42 -4.89 -10.10 -2.21
C GLU A 42 -5.81 -8.88 -2.25
N PHE A 43 -5.23 -7.71 -2.00
CA PHE A 43 -5.98 -6.46 -1.96
C PHE A 43 -5.09 -5.29 -2.36
N ALA A 44 -5.64 -4.42 -3.21
CA ALA A 44 -5.07 -3.11 -3.48
C ALA A 44 -6.21 -2.09 -3.59
N GLY A 45 -6.07 -0.98 -2.90
CA GLY A 45 -7.04 0.11 -2.91
C GLY A 45 -6.37 1.44 -2.62
N TYR A 46 -7.00 2.52 -3.05
CA TYR A 46 -6.54 3.87 -2.74
C TYR A 46 -7.69 4.72 -2.21
N THR A 47 -7.37 5.72 -1.39
CA THR A 47 -8.31 6.72 -0.90
C THR A 47 -7.70 8.12 -1.00
N VAL A 48 -8.52 9.11 -1.33
CA VAL A 48 -8.21 10.52 -1.12
C VAL A 48 -8.79 10.89 0.25
N PRO A 49 -7.98 11.19 1.27
CA PRO A 49 -8.47 11.43 2.62
C PRO A 49 -9.33 12.70 2.68
N HIS A 50 -8.97 13.73 1.92
CA HIS A 50 -9.75 14.97 1.82
C HIS A 50 -9.58 15.61 0.42
N PRO A 51 -10.65 16.06 -0.27
CA PRO A 51 -10.54 16.61 -1.63
C PRO A 51 -9.64 17.84 -1.77
N THR A 52 -9.48 18.62 -0.70
CA THR A 52 -8.63 19.83 -0.68
C THR A 52 -7.17 19.56 -0.34
N GLN A 53 -6.82 18.32 0.01
CA GLN A 53 -5.45 17.91 0.29
C GLN A 53 -4.99 17.02 -0.87
N PRO A 54 -3.99 17.46 -1.66
CA PRO A 54 -3.52 16.70 -2.81
C PRO A 54 -2.64 15.55 -2.32
N GLU A 55 -3.25 14.52 -1.74
CA GLU A 55 -2.58 13.29 -1.35
C GLU A 55 -3.49 12.09 -1.54
N ILE A 56 -2.88 10.93 -1.76
CA ILE A 56 -3.59 9.65 -1.77
C ILE A 56 -2.92 8.65 -0.83
N ASN A 57 -3.73 7.83 -0.19
CA ASN A 57 -3.27 6.69 0.58
C ASN A 57 -3.54 5.41 -0.23
N VAL A 58 -2.48 4.68 -0.58
CA VAL A 58 -2.56 3.39 -1.29
C VAL A 58 -2.26 2.27 -0.31
N ARG A 59 -3.22 1.38 -0.09
CA ARG A 59 -3.07 0.19 0.74
C ARG A 59 -2.90 -1.04 -0.13
N ILE A 60 -1.88 -1.83 0.16
CA ILE A 60 -1.55 -3.08 -0.52
C ILE A 60 -1.47 -4.20 0.52
N GLN A 61 -2.09 -5.33 0.21
CA GLN A 61 -1.95 -6.57 0.98
C GLN A 61 -1.63 -7.72 0.03
N THR A 62 -0.67 -8.53 0.44
CA THR A 62 -0.13 -9.66 -0.32
C THR A 62 -0.39 -10.97 0.43
N THR A 63 -0.37 -12.07 -0.31
CA THR A 63 -0.57 -13.43 0.24
C THR A 63 0.53 -13.88 1.20
N GLY A 64 1.63 -13.13 1.33
CA GLY A 64 2.79 -13.49 2.16
C GLY A 64 3.58 -14.71 1.67
N LYS A 65 3.24 -15.25 0.50
CA LYS A 65 3.99 -16.32 -0.14
C LYS A 65 5.26 -15.72 -0.78
N LYS A 66 6.41 -16.31 -0.45
CA LYS A 66 7.70 -15.96 -1.06
C LYS A 66 7.86 -16.60 -2.42
#